data_AF-A0A251VB76-F1
#
_entry.id   AF-A0A251VB76-F1
#
_cell.length_a   1.000
_cell.length_b   1.000
_cell.length_c   1.000
_cell.angle_alpha   90.00
_cell.angle_beta   90.00
_cell.angle_gamma   90.00
#
_symmetry.space_group_name_H-M   'P 1'
#
loop_
_entity.id
_entity.type
_entity.pdbx_description
1 polymer ?
#
loop_
_entity_poly.entity_id
_entity_poly.type
_entity_poly.pdbx_seq_one_letter_code
_entity_poly.pdbx_strand_id
1 'polypeptide(L)'
;MTSYWSWWWEVNNEQDELARTILTISVLALVFLWYKCMLLYTTSLPPGPYGLPVVGYLPFLGSNLHERFTEMAHKYDPIFSLQLGRKLYVVVNSTDLVKVVARDQDQTFANRNTPIVASVITYGGSDIGFAHSKTHWRNMRKLLVSNVMSNANLKASQSFRTREVRKMVNESLC
;
A
#
# COMPACT_ATOMS: atom_id res chain seq x y z
N MET A 1 50.82 -6.33 -46.05
CA MET A 1 49.75 -5.37 -45.68
C MET A 1 48.55 -6.14 -45.15
N THR A 2 48.52 -6.56 -43.87
CA THR A 2 47.30 -7.06 -43.17
C THR A 2 47.60 -7.34 -41.68
N SER A 3 47.93 -6.32 -40.88
CA SER A 3 48.06 -6.51 -39.42
C SER A 3 47.46 -5.39 -38.56
N TYR A 4 46.84 -4.38 -39.17
CA TYR A 4 46.16 -3.31 -38.40
C TYR A 4 44.72 -3.68 -37.97
N TRP A 5 44.12 -4.70 -38.59
CA TRP A 5 42.73 -5.13 -38.30
C TRP A 5 42.63 -6.13 -37.14
N SER A 6 43.73 -6.80 -36.76
CA SER A 6 43.74 -7.80 -35.69
C SER A 6 43.92 -7.23 -34.28
N TRP A 7 44.04 -5.90 -34.12
CA TRP A 7 44.17 -5.29 -32.80
C TRP A 7 42.81 -4.94 -32.18
N TRP A 8 41.83 -4.57 -33.01
CA TRP A 8 40.50 -4.16 -32.56
C TRP A 8 39.63 -5.31 -32.02
N TRP A 9 39.78 -6.55 -32.52
CA TRP A 9 39.03 -7.70 -32.00
C TRP A 9 39.58 -8.24 -30.68
N GLU A 10 40.90 -8.13 -30.45
CA GLU A 10 41.55 -8.51 -29.18
C GLU A 10 41.13 -7.57 -28.05
N VAL A 11 41.10 -6.25 -28.33
CA VAL A 11 40.68 -5.21 -27.37
C VAL A 11 39.19 -5.33 -27.02
N ASN A 12 38.33 -5.67 -27.99
CA ASN A 12 36.92 -5.92 -27.71
C ASN A 12 36.73 -7.19 -26.86
N ASN A 13 37.47 -8.27 -27.13
CA ASN A 13 37.30 -9.55 -26.44
C ASN A 13 37.74 -9.48 -24.96
N GLU A 14 38.86 -8.83 -24.63
CA GLU A 14 39.25 -8.65 -23.22
C GLU A 14 38.30 -7.73 -22.47
N GLN A 15 37.85 -6.64 -23.09
CA GLN A 15 36.94 -5.69 -22.44
C GLN A 15 35.54 -6.27 -22.24
N ASP A 16 35.08 -7.13 -23.16
CA ASP A 16 33.84 -7.88 -23.05
C ASP A 16 33.91 -8.94 -21.93
N GLU A 17 35.04 -9.62 -21.76
CA GLU A 17 35.25 -10.58 -20.67
C GLU A 17 35.33 -9.88 -19.29
N LEU A 18 36.00 -8.71 -19.22
CA LEU A 18 35.97 -7.87 -18.02
C LEU A 18 34.55 -7.36 -17.72
N ALA A 19 33.79 -6.94 -18.73
CA ALA A 19 32.40 -6.52 -18.55
C ALA A 19 31.52 -7.67 -18.04
N ARG A 20 31.68 -8.88 -18.58
CA ARG A 20 30.96 -10.10 -18.14
C ARG A 20 31.29 -10.48 -16.71
N THR A 21 32.57 -10.46 -16.33
CA THR A 21 33.00 -10.77 -14.95
C THR A 21 32.49 -9.73 -13.95
N ILE A 22 32.52 -8.44 -14.30
CA ILE A 22 31.95 -7.37 -13.46
C ILE A 22 30.43 -7.54 -13.32
N LEU A 23 29.72 -7.83 -14.40
CA LEU A 23 28.27 -8.06 -14.38
C LEU A 23 27.89 -9.25 -13.50
N THR A 24 28.59 -10.38 -13.63
CA THR A 24 28.32 -11.58 -12.83
C THR A 24 28.59 -11.35 -11.35
N ILE A 25 29.70 -10.70 -10.99
CA ILE A 25 30.00 -10.33 -9.59
C ILE A 25 28.96 -9.36 -9.05
N SER A 26 28.54 -8.36 -9.84
CA SER A 26 27.50 -7.40 -9.46
C SER A 26 26.16 -8.10 -9.18
N VAL A 27 25.74 -9.03 -10.03
CA VAL A 27 24.51 -9.81 -9.83
C VAL A 27 24.61 -10.67 -8.57
N LEU A 28 25.73 -11.37 -8.36
CA LEU A 28 25.94 -12.18 -7.15
C LEU A 28 25.92 -11.33 -5.88
N ALA A 29 26.56 -10.16 -5.90
CA ALA A 29 26.55 -9.21 -4.80
C ALA A 29 25.13 -8.71 -4.51
N LEU A 30 24.35 -8.37 -5.53
CA LEU A 30 22.95 -7.96 -5.39
C LEU A 30 22.08 -9.07 -4.80
N VAL A 31 22.25 -10.32 -5.23
CA VAL A 31 21.54 -11.48 -4.68
C VAL A 31 21.91 -11.72 -3.22
N PHE A 32 23.20 -11.63 -2.88
CA PHE A 32 23.66 -11.79 -1.51
C PHE A 32 23.15 -10.67 -0.59
N LEU A 33 23.20 -9.41 -1.06
CA LEU A 33 22.63 -8.27 -0.35
C LEU A 33 21.13 -8.44 -0.15
N TRP A 34 20.40 -8.89 -1.17
CA TRP A 34 18.97 -9.17 -1.06
C TRP A 34 18.67 -10.26 -0.03
N TYR A 35 19.42 -11.36 -0.03
CA TYR A 35 19.27 -12.44 0.94
C TYR A 35 19.53 -11.95 2.38
N LYS A 36 20.60 -11.16 2.60
CA LYS A 36 20.89 -10.56 3.90
C LYS A 36 19.80 -9.59 4.34
N CYS A 37 19.32 -8.72 3.45
CA CYS A 37 18.22 -7.81 3.72
C CYS A 37 16.93 -8.55 4.08
N MET A 38 16.64 -9.67 3.40
CA MET A 38 15.48 -10.52 3.71
C MET A 38 15.59 -11.13 5.10
N LEU A 39 16.75 -11.72 5.44
CA LEU A 39 16.95 -12.37 6.73
C LEU A 39 16.90 -11.40 7.92
N LEU A 40 17.37 -10.16 7.72
CA LEU A 40 17.29 -9.12 8.75
C LEU A 40 15.87 -8.63 9.00
N TYR A 41 15.00 -8.67 7.98
CA TYR A 41 13.63 -8.18 8.08
C TYR A 41 12.69 -9.13 8.84
N THR A 42 13.06 -10.41 8.99
CA THR A 42 12.16 -11.47 9.48
C THR A 42 12.13 -11.66 11.00
N THR A 43 13.00 -11.02 11.77
CA THR A 43 13.18 -11.39 13.19
C THR A 43 12.14 -10.83 14.16
N SER A 44 11.30 -9.87 13.75
CA SER A 44 10.33 -9.21 14.64
C SER A 44 8.96 -8.93 13.99
N LEU A 45 8.75 -9.41 12.77
CA LEU A 45 7.52 -9.15 12.02
C LEU A 45 6.61 -10.39 12.00
N PRO A 46 5.27 -10.18 11.93
CA PRO A 46 4.35 -11.26 11.61
C PRO A 46 4.79 -11.99 10.33
N PRO A 47 4.52 -13.30 10.21
CA PRO A 47 4.81 -14.07 9.00
C PRO A 47 4.19 -13.41 7.77
N GLY A 48 4.70 -13.66 6.57
CA GLY A 48 4.09 -13.13 5.36
C GLY A 48 4.90 -13.31 4.09
N PRO A 49 4.35 -12.92 2.93
CA PRO A 49 5.00 -13.12 1.65
C PRO A 49 6.22 -12.21 1.46
N TYR A 50 7.26 -12.79 0.89
CA TYR A 50 8.45 -12.06 0.48
C TYR A 50 8.20 -11.26 -0.81
N GLY A 51 8.51 -9.97 -0.78
CA GLY A 51 8.44 -9.07 -1.92
C GLY A 51 9.75 -9.03 -2.73
N LEU A 52 9.66 -8.53 -3.97
CA LEU A 52 10.84 -8.21 -4.77
C LEU A 52 11.59 -7.00 -4.19
N PRO A 53 12.91 -6.85 -4.46
CA PRO A 53 13.62 -5.63 -4.12
C PRO A 53 12.92 -4.38 -4.68
N VAL A 54 12.89 -3.30 -3.90
CA VAL A 54 12.33 -1.97 -4.27
C VAL A 54 10.81 -1.91 -4.40
N VAL A 55 10.18 -2.82 -5.17
CA VAL A 55 8.73 -2.82 -5.44
C VAL A 55 7.94 -3.62 -4.40
N GLY A 56 8.59 -4.48 -3.62
CA GLY A 56 7.93 -5.33 -2.64
C GLY A 56 6.99 -6.34 -3.31
N TYR A 57 5.84 -6.59 -2.69
CA TYR A 57 4.83 -7.52 -3.17
C TYR A 57 3.90 -6.92 -4.22
N LEU A 58 4.00 -5.61 -4.53
CA LEU A 58 3.12 -4.87 -5.45
C LEU A 58 2.81 -5.62 -6.77
N PRO A 59 3.80 -6.19 -7.49
CA PRO A 59 3.54 -6.86 -8.77
C PRO A 59 2.65 -8.10 -8.67
N PHE A 60 2.50 -8.67 -7.47
CA PHE A 60 1.70 -9.86 -7.22
C PHE A 60 0.29 -9.55 -6.69
N LEU A 61 -0.04 -8.27 -6.45
CA LEU A 61 -1.40 -7.86 -6.12
C LEU A 61 -2.21 -7.71 -7.41
N GLY A 62 -3.36 -8.40 -7.46
CA GLY A 62 -4.34 -8.24 -8.53
C GLY A 62 -5.34 -7.11 -8.26
N SER A 63 -6.38 -7.04 -9.08
CA SER A 63 -7.48 -6.07 -8.95
C SER A 63 -8.29 -6.27 -7.65
N ASN A 64 -8.50 -7.51 -7.23
CA ASN A 64 -9.31 -7.86 -6.06
C ASN A 64 -8.44 -7.98 -4.80
N LEU A 65 -8.00 -6.83 -4.27
CA LEU A 65 -7.09 -6.77 -3.12
C LEU A 65 -7.63 -7.49 -1.88
N HIS A 66 -8.91 -7.32 -1.57
CA HIS A 66 -9.54 -7.85 -0.37
C HIS A 66 -9.67 -9.39 -0.41
N GLU A 67 -10.03 -9.96 -1.56
CA GLU A 67 -10.03 -11.41 -1.79
C GLU A 67 -8.61 -11.96 -1.65
N ARG A 68 -7.64 -11.31 -2.27
CA ARG A 68 -6.23 -11.72 -2.22
C ARG A 68 -5.65 -11.69 -0.81
N PHE A 69 -6.00 -10.67 0.00
CA PHE A 69 -5.62 -10.62 1.41
C PHE A 69 -6.28 -11.72 2.24
N THR A 70 -7.51 -12.10 1.90
CA THR A 70 -8.21 -13.22 2.56
C THR A 70 -7.52 -14.54 2.27
N GLU A 71 -7.19 -14.81 1.00
CA GLU A 71 -6.41 -15.99 0.61
C GLU A 71 -5.05 -16.05 1.31
N MET A 72 -4.36 -14.91 1.42
CA MET A 72 -3.09 -14.83 2.12
C MET A 72 -3.24 -15.07 3.63
N ALA A 73 -4.32 -14.60 4.26
CA ALA A 73 -4.60 -14.87 5.66
C ALA A 73 -4.80 -16.37 5.94
N HIS A 74 -5.40 -17.10 5.00
CA HIS A 74 -5.51 -18.56 5.11
C HIS A 74 -4.16 -19.27 4.99
N LYS A 75 -3.16 -18.65 4.34
CA LYS A 75 -1.83 -19.22 4.13
C LYS A 75 -0.82 -18.86 5.21
N TYR A 76 -0.88 -17.62 5.71
CA TYR A 76 0.15 -17.03 6.59
C TYR A 76 -0.34 -16.72 8.00
N ASP A 77 -1.59 -17.04 8.33
CA ASP A 77 -2.33 -16.66 9.55
C ASP A 77 -3.12 -15.34 9.43
N PRO A 78 -4.12 -15.13 10.32
CA PRO A 78 -4.96 -13.93 10.33
C PRO A 78 -4.22 -12.61 10.57
N ILE A 79 -2.94 -12.65 10.92
CA ILE A 79 -2.07 -11.48 11.03
C ILE A 79 -0.78 -11.75 10.29
N PHE A 80 -0.57 -11.01 9.19
CA PHE A 80 0.61 -11.20 8.34
C PHE A 80 1.15 -9.86 7.85
N SER A 81 2.43 -9.85 7.49
CA SER A 81 3.12 -8.65 7.02
C SER A 81 3.52 -8.75 5.55
N LEU A 82 3.47 -7.64 4.83
CA LEU A 82 3.93 -7.57 3.44
C LEU A 82 4.51 -6.19 3.14
N GLN A 83 5.50 -6.14 2.25
CA GLN A 83 6.07 -4.87 1.79
C GLN A 83 5.36 -4.41 0.52
N LEU A 84 4.90 -3.17 0.47
CA LEU A 84 4.41 -2.52 -0.74
C LEU A 84 5.35 -1.36 -1.09
N GLY A 85 6.17 -1.56 -2.11
CA GLY A 85 7.30 -0.68 -2.39
C GLY A 85 8.28 -0.68 -1.21
N ARG A 86 8.54 0.51 -0.66
CA ARG A 86 9.42 0.72 0.51
C ARG A 86 8.67 0.72 1.85
N LYS A 87 7.34 0.57 1.86
CA LYS A 87 6.52 0.65 3.06
C LYS A 87 6.10 -0.75 3.51
N LEU A 88 6.23 -1.03 4.79
CA LEU A 88 5.71 -2.25 5.41
C LEU A 88 4.23 -2.06 5.76
N TYR A 89 3.41 -3.06 5.43
CA TYR A 89 2.01 -3.14 5.80
C TYR A 89 1.77 -4.42 6.60
N VAL A 90 0.93 -4.31 7.62
CA VAL A 90 0.43 -5.45 8.40
C VAL A 90 -1.05 -5.57 8.12
N VAL A 91 -1.46 -6.74 7.66
CA VAL A 91 -2.86 -7.06 7.37
C VAL A 91 -3.42 -7.85 8.53
N VAL A 92 -4.61 -7.46 8.97
CA VAL A 92 -5.34 -8.11 10.06
C VAL A 92 -6.67 -8.60 9.51
N ASN A 93 -6.87 -9.92 9.54
CA ASN A 93 -8.04 -10.61 9.00
C ASN A 93 -8.69 -11.53 10.06
N SER A 94 -8.89 -11.02 11.27
CA SER A 94 -9.63 -11.69 12.34
C SER A 94 -10.46 -10.67 13.11
N THR A 95 -11.69 -11.02 13.47
CA THR A 95 -12.60 -10.15 14.22
C THR A 95 -12.05 -9.75 15.58
N ASP A 96 -11.39 -10.69 16.27
CA ASP A 96 -10.83 -10.45 17.60
C ASP A 96 -9.64 -9.49 17.53
N LEU A 97 -8.77 -9.67 16.53
CA LEU A 97 -7.63 -8.77 16.31
C LEU A 97 -8.08 -7.39 15.82
N VAL A 98 -9.08 -7.32 14.96
CA VAL A 98 -9.66 -6.04 14.51
C VAL A 98 -10.25 -5.28 15.69
N LYS A 99 -10.92 -5.95 16.63
CA LYS A 99 -11.40 -5.31 17.86
C LYS A 99 -10.25 -4.70 18.67
N VAL A 100 -9.15 -5.44 18.84
CA VAL A 100 -7.98 -4.92 19.56
C VAL A 100 -7.42 -3.69 18.85
N VAL A 101 -7.22 -3.73 17.53
CA VAL A 101 -6.66 -2.63 16.75
C VAL A 101 -7.57 -1.41 16.70
N ALA A 102 -8.87 -1.61 16.44
CA ALA A 102 -9.82 -0.54 16.17
C ALA A 102 -10.50 0.03 17.41
N ARG A 103 -10.50 -0.70 18.54
CA ARG A 103 -11.17 -0.31 19.78
C ARG A 103 -10.21 -0.22 20.95
N ASP A 104 -9.50 -1.29 21.26
CA ASP A 104 -8.73 -1.38 22.52
C ASP A 104 -7.40 -0.60 22.43
N GLN A 105 -6.81 -0.52 21.23
CA GLN A 105 -5.59 0.21 20.91
C GLN A 105 -5.83 1.31 19.87
N ASP A 106 -7.05 1.84 19.81
CA ASP A 106 -7.47 2.85 18.83
C ASP A 106 -6.53 4.06 18.84
N GLN A 107 -6.06 4.51 20.01
CA GLN A 107 -5.19 5.68 20.12
C GLN A 107 -3.82 5.50 19.46
N THR A 108 -3.32 4.26 19.43
CA THR A 108 -2.04 3.88 18.82
C THR A 108 -2.18 3.77 17.30
N PHE A 109 -3.27 3.15 16.85
CA PHE A 109 -3.53 2.91 15.42
C PHE A 109 -4.37 4.00 14.73
N ALA A 110 -4.79 5.04 15.44
CA ALA A 110 -5.59 6.13 14.88
C ALA A 110 -4.82 7.02 13.90
N ASN A 111 -3.49 7.03 13.96
CA ASN A 111 -2.69 7.88 13.09
C ASN A 111 -2.67 7.32 11.67
N ARG A 112 -2.96 8.18 10.68
CA ARG A 112 -3.06 7.80 9.27
C ARG A 112 -1.86 8.34 8.51
N ASN A 113 -1.14 7.45 7.82
CA ASN A 113 -0.09 7.87 6.90
C ASN A 113 -0.73 8.40 5.61
N THR A 114 -0.75 9.72 5.44
CA THR A 114 -1.44 10.36 4.32
C THR A 114 -0.60 10.24 3.05
N PRO A 115 -1.08 9.51 2.00
CA PRO A 115 -0.38 9.50 0.72
C PRO A 115 -0.39 10.89 0.10
N ILE A 116 0.56 11.18 -0.80
CA ILE A 116 0.70 12.50 -1.42
C ILE A 116 -0.61 12.92 -2.11
N VAL A 117 -1.25 12.01 -2.83
CA VAL A 117 -2.55 12.25 -3.49
C VAL A 117 -3.61 12.66 -2.46
N ALA A 118 -3.69 11.96 -1.32
CA ALA A 118 -4.64 12.32 -0.27
C ALA A 118 -4.33 13.70 0.28
N SER A 119 -3.07 14.05 0.52
CA SER A 119 -2.69 15.39 1.01
C SER A 119 -3.18 16.50 0.07
N VAL A 120 -3.04 16.31 -1.25
CA VAL A 120 -3.50 17.29 -2.25
C VAL A 120 -5.02 17.46 -2.21
N ILE A 121 -5.79 16.37 -2.22
CA ILE A 121 -7.27 16.44 -2.28
C ILE A 121 -7.90 16.82 -0.93
N THR A 122 -7.16 16.72 0.17
CA THR A 122 -7.64 16.98 1.54
C THR A 122 -7.09 18.27 2.14
N TYR A 123 -6.55 19.18 1.32
CA TYR A 123 -5.98 20.45 1.78
C TYR A 123 -4.90 20.25 2.86
N GLY A 124 -3.93 19.39 2.56
CA GLY A 124 -2.83 19.06 3.47
C GLY A 124 -3.21 18.07 4.58
N GLY A 125 -4.29 17.30 4.42
CA GLY A 125 -4.80 16.41 5.48
C GLY A 125 -5.57 17.18 6.55
N SER A 126 -6.38 18.17 6.15
CA SER A 126 -7.25 18.94 7.05
C SER A 126 -8.71 18.47 7.01
N ASP A 127 -9.01 17.41 6.26
CA ASP A 127 -10.33 16.82 6.12
C ASP A 127 -10.67 15.87 7.29
N ILE A 128 -11.87 15.29 7.27
CA ILE A 128 -12.29 14.34 8.31
C ILE A 128 -11.64 12.95 8.17
N GLY A 129 -11.15 12.60 6.97
CA GLY A 129 -10.55 11.32 6.65
C GLY A 129 -9.06 11.24 6.96
N PHE A 130 -8.27 12.28 6.72
CA PHE A 130 -6.81 12.25 6.84
C PHE A 130 -6.26 13.30 7.83
N ALA A 131 -7.10 13.92 8.66
CA ALA A 131 -6.66 14.78 9.75
C ALA A 131 -5.68 14.09 10.71
N HIS A 132 -4.47 14.63 10.79
CA HIS A 132 -3.42 14.18 11.71
C HIS A 132 -3.64 14.69 13.14
N SER A 133 -4.27 15.87 13.31
CA SER A 133 -4.53 16.45 14.64
C SER A 133 -5.77 15.84 15.29
N LYS A 134 -5.58 15.18 16.45
CA LYS A 134 -6.66 14.56 17.23
C LYS A 134 -7.76 15.57 17.59
N THR A 135 -7.39 16.79 17.98
CA THR A 135 -8.36 17.83 18.38
C THR A 135 -9.16 18.33 17.18
N HIS A 136 -8.48 18.63 16.06
CA HIS A 136 -9.12 19.07 14.82
C HIS A 136 -10.12 18.01 14.32
N TRP A 137 -9.66 16.76 14.25
CA TRP A 137 -10.50 15.64 13.84
C TRP A 137 -11.73 15.45 14.75
N ARG A 138 -11.56 15.53 16.08
CA ARG A 138 -12.67 15.42 17.05
C ARG A 138 -13.71 16.53 16.84
N ASN A 139 -13.27 17.76 16.63
CA ASN A 139 -14.17 18.89 16.39
C ASN A 139 -14.91 18.74 15.06
N MET A 140 -14.21 18.38 13.99
CA MET A 140 -14.81 18.13 12.67
C MET A 140 -15.85 17.00 12.74
N ARG A 141 -15.51 15.89 13.40
CA ARG A 141 -16.43 14.77 13.61
C ARG A 141 -17.65 15.18 14.42
N LYS A 142 -17.47 15.97 15.48
CA LYS A 142 -18.59 16.48 16.29
C LYS A 142 -19.54 17.30 15.42
N LEU A 143 -19.02 18.25 14.63
CA LEU A 143 -19.83 19.07 13.72
C LEU A 143 -20.55 18.24 12.66
N LEU A 144 -19.86 17.27 12.03
CA LEU A 144 -20.45 16.39 11.03
C LEU A 144 -21.60 15.58 11.63
N VAL A 145 -21.38 14.93 12.77
CA VAL A 145 -22.37 14.06 13.40
C VAL A 145 -23.55 14.85 13.97
N SER A 146 -23.29 15.98 14.64
CA SER A 146 -24.34 16.75 15.31
C SER A 146 -25.17 17.58 14.36
N ASN A 147 -24.60 18.06 13.26
CA ASN A 147 -25.31 18.89 12.30
C ASN A 147 -25.68 18.05 11.07
N VAL A 148 -24.70 17.69 10.24
CA VAL A 148 -24.94 17.09 8.91
C VAL A 148 -25.65 15.74 9.00
N MET A 149 -25.16 14.82 9.84
CA MET A 149 -25.70 13.47 9.98
C MET A 149 -26.74 13.35 11.10
N SER A 150 -27.28 14.47 11.58
CA SER A 150 -28.34 14.46 12.59
C SER A 150 -29.64 13.90 12.04
N ASN A 151 -30.44 13.25 12.88
CA ASN A 151 -31.76 12.75 12.48
C ASN A 151 -32.66 13.85 11.89
N ALA A 152 -32.55 15.08 12.37
CA ALA A 152 -33.30 16.21 11.84
C ALA A 152 -32.88 16.52 10.39
N ASN A 153 -31.57 16.65 10.12
CA ASN A 153 -31.07 16.94 8.77
C ASN A 153 -31.26 15.76 7.80
N LEU A 154 -31.14 14.52 8.28
CA LEU A 154 -31.42 13.33 7.48
C LEU A 154 -32.90 13.25 7.06
N LYS A 155 -33.83 13.66 7.93
CA LYS A 155 -35.26 13.77 7.60
C LYS A 155 -35.53 14.94 6.67
N ALA A 156 -34.96 16.11 6.93
CA ALA A 156 -35.14 17.30 6.09
C ALA A 156 -34.64 17.06 4.65
N SER A 157 -33.56 16.30 4.46
CA SER A 157 -33.01 15.94 3.15
C SER A 157 -33.65 14.70 2.50
N GLN A 158 -34.62 14.04 3.14
CA GLN A 158 -35.20 12.79 2.65
C GLN A 158 -35.90 12.95 1.29
N SER A 159 -36.64 14.04 1.10
CA SER A 159 -37.37 14.31 -0.15
C SER A 159 -36.43 14.42 -1.34
N PHE A 160 -35.32 15.15 -1.18
CA PHE A 160 -34.26 15.27 -2.19
C PHE A 160 -33.65 13.91 -2.52
N ARG A 161 -33.24 13.12 -1.51
CA ARG A 161 -32.67 11.79 -1.73
C ARG A 161 -33.64 10.87 -2.49
N THR A 162 -34.91 10.88 -2.11
CA THR A 162 -35.96 10.06 -2.77
C THR A 162 -36.18 10.49 -4.22
N ARG A 163 -36.13 11.80 -4.49
CA ARG A 163 -36.27 12.34 -5.84
C ARG A 163 -35.11 11.91 -6.75
N GLU A 164 -33.87 12.04 -6.30
CA GLU A 164 -32.70 11.64 -7.11
C GLU A 164 -32.69 10.13 -7.38
N VAL A 165 -33.05 9.30 -6.39
CA VAL A 165 -33.20 7.84 -6.60
C VAL A 165 -34.27 7.54 -7.64
N ARG A 166 -35.44 8.18 -7.55
CA ARG A 166 -36.52 7.99 -8.53
C ARG A 166 -36.10 8.42 -9.94
N LYS A 167 -35.36 9.53 -10.05
CA LYS A 167 -34.82 10.01 -11.32
C LYS A 167 -33.87 8.99 -11.94
N MET A 168 -32.90 8.47 -11.18
CA MET A 168 -31.96 7.45 -11.68
C MET A 168 -32.67 6.18 -12.15
N VAL A 169 -33.68 5.71 -11.40
CA VAL A 169 -34.47 4.53 -11.76
C VAL A 169 -35.20 4.76 -13.09
N ASN A 170 -35.87 5.90 -13.24
CA ASN A 170 -36.59 6.23 -14.47
C ASN A 170 -35.65 6.37 -15.67
N GLU A 171 -34.47 6.97 -15.49
CA GLU A 171 -33.46 7.10 -16.55
C GLU A 171 -32.86 5.76 -16.96
N SER A 172 -32.72 4.80 -16.03
CA SER A 172 -32.19 3.46 -16.31
C SER A 172 -33.19 2.49 -16.98
N LEU A 173 -34.48 2.83 -16.96
CA LEU A 173 -35.57 2.04 -17.54
C LEU A 173 -35.96 2.50 -18.96
N CYS A 174 -35.36 3.58 -19.45
CA CYS A 174 -35.42 4.03 -20.84
C CYS A 174 -34.14 3.62 -21.58
#